data_AF-A0A2D9WM92-F1
#
_entry.id   AF-A0A2D9WM92-F1
#
_cell.length_a   1.000
_cell.length_b   1.000
_cell.length_c   1.000
_cell.angle_alpha   90.00
_cell.angle_beta   90.00
_cell.angle_gamma   90.00
#
_symmetry.space_group_name_H-M   'P 1'
#
loop_
_entity.id
_entity.type
_entity.pdbx_description
1 polymer ?
#
loop_
_entity_poly.entity_id
_entity_poly.type
_entity_poly.pdbx_seq_one_letter_code
_entity_poly.pdbx_strand_id
1 'polypeptide(L)'
;MSSRQLSGILLGVVGILVLAIGGLSAILLLQGSEQQVSTPTVTQGLSSSVEIDTVNRELRLPGNEPVTLDPHLVTDAASGAYIVEVYSGLVTMNAEL
;
A
#
# COMPACT_ATOMS: atom_id res chain seq x y z
N MET A 1 15.68 37.03 -25.15
CA MET A 1 16.43 35.78 -24.91
C MET A 1 16.56 35.08 -26.25
N SER A 2 17.77 34.73 -26.69
CA SER A 2 17.93 34.06 -27.98
C SER A 2 17.40 32.63 -27.89
N SER A 3 16.67 32.16 -28.90
CA SER A 3 16.07 30.81 -28.93
C SER A 3 17.08 29.68 -28.66
N ARG A 4 18.35 29.92 -29.00
CA ARG A 4 19.47 29.01 -28.75
C ARG A 4 19.82 28.86 -27.27
N GLN A 5 19.68 29.94 -26.48
CA GLN A 5 19.89 29.90 -25.03
C GLN A 5 18.75 29.18 -24.32
N LEU A 6 17.51 29.37 -24.78
CA LEU A 6 16.34 28.70 -24.21
C LEU A 6 16.41 27.17 -24.42
N SER A 7 16.80 26.72 -25.61
CA SER A 7 16.91 25.29 -25.91
C SER A 7 18.01 24.60 -25.09
N GLY A 8 19.12 25.28 -24.82
CA GLY A 8 20.21 24.74 -23.99
C GLY A 8 19.78 24.58 -22.52
N ILE A 9 19.06 25.55 -21.97
CA ILE A 9 18.53 25.48 -20.60
C ILE A 9 17.48 24.37 -20.48
N LEU A 10 16.57 24.25 -21.46
CA LEU A 10 15.54 23.21 -21.47
C LEU A 10 16.15 21.81 -21.50
N LEU A 11 17.16 21.57 -22.35
CA LEU A 11 17.88 20.29 -22.40
C LEU A 11 18.61 19.97 -21.09
N GLY A 12 19.21 20.98 -20.46
CA GLY A 12 19.85 20.82 -19.15
C GLY A 12 18.85 20.42 -18.05
N VAL A 13 17.71 21.09 -17.98
CA VAL A 13 16.66 20.79 -17.00
C VAL A 13 16.08 19.39 -17.22
N VAL A 14 15.80 19.02 -18.47
CA VAL A 14 15.33 17.66 -18.80
C VAL A 14 16.37 16.60 -18.41
N GLY A 15 17.65 16.85 -18.70
CA GLY A 15 18.73 15.93 -18.31
C GLY A 15 18.82 15.72 -16.79
N ILE A 16 18.70 16.80 -16.01
CA ILE A 16 18.70 16.73 -14.54
C ILE A 16 17.47 15.96 -14.02
N LEU A 17 16.28 16.21 -14.59
CA LEU A 17 15.06 15.50 -14.20
C LEU A 17 15.15 14.00 -14.49
N VAL A 18 15.68 13.61 -15.66
CA VAL A 18 15.87 12.21 -16.02
C VAL A 18 16.86 11.53 -15.07
N LEU A 19 17.94 12.21 -14.68
CA LEU A 19 18.93 11.66 -13.76
C LEU A 19 18.37 11.52 -12.33
N ALA A 20 17.57 12.48 -11.86
CA ALA A 20 16.95 12.42 -10.55
C ALA A 20 15.89 11.31 -10.45
N ILE A 21 15.01 11.21 -11.44
CA ILE A 21 13.93 10.21 -11.48
C ILE A 21 14.52 8.82 -11.72
N GLY A 22 15.40 8.68 -12.73
CA GLY A 22 16.04 7.40 -13.05
C GLY A 22 16.98 6.91 -11.95
N GLY A 23 17.74 7.83 -11.33
CA GLY A 23 18.62 7.52 -10.21
C GLY A 23 17.85 7.05 -8.97
N LEU A 24 16.76 7.73 -8.62
CA LEU A 24 15.94 7.34 -7.47
C LEU A 24 15.24 6.00 -7.68
N SER A 25 14.73 5.72 -8.90
CA SER A 25 14.15 4.42 -9.23
C SER A 25 15.17 3.27 -9.16
N ALA A 26 16.42 3.49 -9.58
CA ALA A 26 17.47 2.48 -9.50
C ALA A 26 17.87 2.16 -8.05
N ILE A 27 17.92 3.16 -7.17
CA ILE A 27 18.24 2.98 -5.74
C ILE A 27 17.13 2.18 -5.04
N LEU A 28 15.86 2.49 -5.31
CA LEU A 28 14.73 1.77 -4.72
C LEU A 28 14.64 0.30 -5.19
N LEU A 29 15.01 0.02 -6.45
CA LEU A 29 15.10 -1.34 -6.98
C LEU A 29 16.26 -2.12 -6.36
N LEU A 30 17.41 -1.47 -6.11
CA LEU A 30 18.58 -2.13 -5.52
C LEU A 30 18.43 -2.38 -4.01
N GLN A 31 17.60 -1.61 -3.31
CA GLN A 31 17.25 -1.84 -1.90
C GLN A 31 16.12 -2.85 -1.68
N GLY A 32 15.52 -3.39 -2.75
CA GLY A 32 14.37 -4.28 -2.70
C GLY A 32 14.71 -5.77 -2.81
N SER A 33 15.65 -6.31 -2.02
CA SER A 33 15.86 -7.76 -2.03
C SER A 33 16.52 -8.32 -0.76
N GLU A 34 15.74 -8.47 0.32
CA GLU A 34 15.81 -9.66 1.17
C GLU A 34 14.61 -9.74 2.15
N GLN A 35 13.49 -10.27 1.66
CA GLN A 35 12.48 -10.88 2.52
C GLN A 35 12.75 -12.39 2.52
N GLN A 36 13.48 -12.86 3.54
CA GLN A 36 13.74 -14.27 3.78
C GLN A 36 12.39 -15.00 4.01
N VAL A 37 11.94 -15.74 3.01
CA VAL A 37 10.76 -16.60 3.09
C VAL A 37 11.16 -17.90 3.78
N SER A 38 10.80 -18.05 5.05
CA SER A 38 10.79 -19.35 5.73
C SER A 38 9.53 -20.11 5.31
N THR A 39 9.69 -21.17 4.52
CA THR A 39 8.61 -22.06 4.09
C THR A 39 8.12 -22.91 5.28
N PRO A 40 6.84 -22.85 5.69
CA PRO A 40 6.29 -23.85 6.58
C PRO A 40 5.91 -25.11 5.77
N THR A 41 6.52 -26.25 6.11
CA THR A 41 6.07 -27.57 5.65
C THR A 41 4.66 -27.83 6.19
N VAL A 42 3.67 -27.88 5.29
CA VAL A 42 2.28 -28.24 5.63
C VAL A 42 2.15 -29.76 5.67
N THR A 43 2.05 -30.33 6.88
CA THR A 43 1.51 -31.68 7.08
C THR A 43 -0.02 -31.59 7.06
N GLN A 44 -0.66 -32.20 6.08
CA GLN A 44 -2.12 -32.34 6.03
C GLN A 44 -2.59 -33.26 7.16
N GLY A 45 -3.38 -32.70 8.07
CA GLY A 45 -4.18 -33.43 9.06
C GLY A 45 -5.62 -32.95 8.98
N LEU A 46 -6.45 -33.69 8.25
CA LEU A 46 -7.90 -33.52 8.23
C LEU A 46 -8.48 -34.19 9.49
N SER A 47 -8.87 -33.40 10.48
CA SER A 47 -9.71 -33.86 11.61
C SER A 47 -10.61 -32.73 12.08
N SER A 48 -11.91 -32.91 11.85
CA SER A 48 -12.98 -32.01 12.26
C SER A 48 -13.11 -31.97 13.79
N SER A 49 -12.91 -30.79 14.37
CA SER A 49 -13.48 -30.36 15.64
C SER A 49 -13.34 -28.83 15.70
N VAL A 50 -14.45 -28.11 15.86
CA VAL A 50 -14.43 -26.66 16.07
C VAL A 50 -13.90 -26.41 17.49
N GLU A 51 -12.58 -26.29 17.59
CA GLU A 51 -11.91 -25.50 18.62
C GLU A 51 -11.75 -24.09 18.05
N ILE A 52 -12.46 -23.10 18.61
CA ILE A 52 -12.10 -21.70 18.35
C ILE A 52 -10.85 -21.43 19.20
N ASP A 53 -9.72 -21.78 18.62
CA ASP A 53 -8.40 -21.40 19.09
C ASP A 53 -8.26 -19.89 18.88
N THR A 54 -8.51 -19.10 19.92
CA THR A 54 -8.38 -17.62 19.93
C THR A 54 -6.91 -17.19 19.97
N VAL A 55 -6.03 -17.90 19.25
CA VAL A 55 -4.59 -17.68 19.25
C VAL A 55 -4.23 -16.80 18.05
N ASN A 56 -4.11 -15.50 18.32
CA ASN A 56 -3.36 -14.51 17.55
C ASN A 56 -3.50 -14.59 16.03
N ARG A 57 -4.65 -14.17 15.50
CA ARG A 57 -4.83 -13.91 14.06
C ARG A 57 -4.44 -12.47 13.76
N GLU A 58 -3.22 -12.28 13.23
CA GLU A 58 -2.78 -10.99 12.68
C GLU A 58 -3.17 -10.90 11.20
N LEU A 59 -3.89 -9.84 10.82
CA LEU A 59 -4.20 -9.53 9.43
C LEU A 59 -3.41 -8.30 9.00
N ARG A 60 -2.53 -8.47 8.01
CA ARG A 60 -1.80 -7.36 7.38
C ARG A 60 -2.50 -6.94 6.10
N LEU A 61 -3.17 -5.80 6.13
CA LEU A 61 -3.84 -5.23 4.98
C LEU A 61 -2.85 -4.36 4.19
N PRO A 62 -2.72 -4.56 2.87
CA PRO A 62 -2.00 -3.62 2.01
C PRO A 62 -2.82 -2.33 1.86
N GLY A 63 -2.20 -1.17 2.02
CA GLY A 63 -2.88 0.12 1.91
C GLY A 63 -2.01 1.27 2.37
N ASN A 64 -2.37 2.49 1.97
CA ASN A 64 -1.75 3.71 2.48
C ASN A 64 -2.44 4.12 3.79
N GLU A 65 -1.73 4.88 4.62
CA GLU A 65 -2.29 5.44 5.84
C GLU A 65 -3.46 6.38 5.52
N PRO A 66 -4.61 6.29 6.23
CA PRO A 66 -5.75 7.16 5.98
C PRO A 66 -5.39 8.62 6.30
N VAL A 67 -6.02 9.56 5.59
CA VAL A 67 -5.80 11.00 5.81
C VAL A 67 -6.32 11.42 7.19
N THR A 68 -7.44 10.83 7.61
CA THR A 68 -8.04 10.99 8.93
C THR A 68 -8.97 9.81 9.23
N LEU A 69 -9.20 9.56 10.53
CA LEU A 69 -10.15 8.55 11.02
C LEU A 69 -11.49 9.17 11.47
N ASP A 70 -11.67 10.50 11.36
CA ASP A 70 -12.95 11.15 11.65
C ASP A 70 -13.92 10.95 10.46
N PRO A 71 -15.00 10.16 10.61
CA PRO A 71 -15.94 9.89 9.52
C PRO A 71 -16.65 11.15 9.01
N HIS A 72 -16.70 12.24 9.77
CA HIS A 72 -17.31 13.50 9.30
C HIS A 72 -16.40 14.31 8.37
N LEU A 73 -15.11 13.99 8.31
CA LEU A 73 -14.11 14.73 7.51
C LEU A 73 -13.61 13.94 6.30
N VAL A 74 -13.91 12.64 6.22
CA VAL A 74 -13.46 11.76 5.12
C VAL A 74 -14.38 11.85 3.90
N THR A 75 -13.77 11.89 2.72
CA THR A 75 -14.48 11.83 1.43
C THR A 75 -13.91 10.80 0.45
N ASP A 76 -12.80 10.12 0.81
CA ASP A 76 -12.11 9.17 -0.06
C ASP A 76 -12.38 7.71 0.35
N ALA A 77 -12.29 6.80 -0.61
CA ALA A 77 -12.58 5.38 -0.39
C ALA A 77 -11.48 4.63 0.39
N ALA A 78 -10.23 5.12 0.36
CA ALA A 78 -9.11 4.46 1.03
C ALA A 78 -9.26 4.58 2.55
N SER A 79 -9.54 5.78 3.05
CA SER A 79 -9.84 6.03 4.47
C SER A 79 -11.13 5.31 4.90
N GLY A 80 -12.12 5.24 3.99
CA GLY A 80 -13.38 4.51 4.21
C GLY A 80 -13.17 3.03 4.54
N ALA A 81 -12.18 2.36 3.93
CA ALA A 81 -11.87 0.95 4.18
C ALA A 81 -11.41 0.67 5.63
N TYR A 82 -10.82 1.66 6.30
CA TYR A 82 -10.42 1.55 7.72
C TYR A 82 -11.57 1.94 8.65
N ILE A 83 -12.32 2.98 8.31
CA ILE A 83 -13.38 3.54 9.14
C ILE A 83 -14.48 2.51 9.41
N VAL A 84 -14.88 1.72 8.41
CA VAL A 84 -15.96 0.72 8.55
C VAL A 84 -15.61 -0.45 9.49
N GLU A 85 -14.33 -0.67 9.75
CA GLU A 85 -13.87 -1.70 10.69
C GLU A 85 -13.91 -1.20 12.14
N VAL A 86 -13.80 0.12 12.36
CA VAL A 86 -13.80 0.73 13.70
C VAL A 86 -15.18 1.23 14.09
N TYR A 87 -15.92 1.81 13.15
CA TYR A 87 -17.22 2.43 13.34
C TYR A 87 -18.30 1.65 12.60
N SER A 88 -19.45 1.46 13.26
CA SER A 88 -20.63 0.84 12.65
C SER A 88 -21.78 1.83 12.54
N GLY A 89 -22.55 1.72 11.46
CA GLY A 89 -23.76 2.51 11.20
C GLY A 89 -25.04 1.77 11.62
N LEU A 90 -26.18 2.35 11.26
CA LEU A 90 -27.49 1.72 11.49
C LEU A 90 -27.72 0.48 10.60
N VAL A 91 -27.09 0.46 9.42
CA VAL A 91 -27.18 -0.60 8.42
C VAL A 91 -25.78 -0.82 7.84
N THR A 92 -25.43 -2.08 7.55
CA THR A 92 -24.19 -2.46 6.88
C THR A 92 -24.49 -3.45 5.75
N MET A 93 -23.60 -3.51 4.75
CA MET A 93 -23.70 -4.45 3.65
C MET A 93 -23.21 -5.83 4.07
N ASN A 94 -23.76 -6.89 3.47
CA ASN A 94 -23.23 -8.24 3.60
C ASN A 94 -22.22 -8.51 2.46
N ALA A 95 -21.51 -9.63 2.53
CA ALA A 95 -20.50 -9.98 1.53
C ALA A 95 -21.08 -10.46 0.17
N GLU A 96 -22.37 -10.76 0.11
CA GLU A 96 -23.04 -11.33 -1.07
C GLU A 96 -23.88 -10.31 -1.86
N LEU A 97 -23.99 -9.08 -1.36
CA LEU A 97 -24.69 -7.96 -2.01
C LEU A 97 -23.72 -6.93 -2.58
#